data_AF-A0A0D5YSB8-F1
#
_entry.id   AF-A0A0D5YSB8-F1
#
_cell.length_a   1.000
_cell.length_b   1.000
_cell.length_c   1.000
_cell.angle_alpha   90.00
_cell.angle_beta   90.00
_cell.angle_gamma   90.00
#
_symmetry.space_group_name_H-M   'P 1'
#
loop_
_entity.id
_entity.type
_entity.pdbx_description
1 polymer ?
#
loop_
_entity_poly.entity_id
_entity_poly.type
_entity_poly.pdbx_seq_one_letter_code
_entity_poly.pdbx_strand_id
1 'polypeptide(L)'
;MLHIAQGKTSPDDWADYESSRGGIYVDVDTSSGGFTATPHYMVSLEGKSHHWCANGANAIYDATPTGFRVYLRWTDDNGHFGELNPLKKETAKRYKWHLKWTGIQLCNSKGNKK
;
A
#
# COMPACT_ATOMS: atom_id res chain seq x y z
N MET A 1 -16.17 11.20 -16.89
CA MET A 1 -14.82 11.84 -16.91
C MET A 1 -13.96 11.13 -15.87
N LEU A 2 -12.65 10.99 -16.07
CA LEU A 2 -11.77 10.32 -15.12
C LEU A 2 -10.94 11.36 -14.36
N HIS A 3 -10.81 11.19 -13.05
CA HIS A 3 -9.82 11.89 -12.24
C HIS A 3 -8.78 10.87 -11.77
N ILE A 4 -7.53 11.08 -12.16
CA ILE A 4 -6.42 10.17 -11.87
C ILE A 4 -5.36 10.94 -11.11
N ALA A 5 -4.89 10.39 -10.00
CA ALA A 5 -3.75 10.90 -9.26
C ALA A 5 -2.85 9.75 -8.82
N GLN A 6 -1.59 10.09 -8.54
CA GLN A 6 -0.57 9.15 -8.09
C GLN A 6 0.25 9.74 -6.96
N GLY A 7 0.87 8.87 -6.19
CA GLY A 7 1.81 9.23 -5.13
C GLY A 7 2.58 8.02 -4.65
N LYS A 8 3.33 8.19 -3.57
CA LYS A 8 4.06 7.10 -2.93
C LYS A 8 4.24 7.34 -1.45
N THR A 9 4.44 6.26 -0.70
CA THR A 9 4.89 6.32 0.69
C THR A 9 6.40 6.50 0.78
N SER A 10 6.89 6.77 2.00
CA SER A 10 8.29 6.68 2.40
C SER A 10 8.60 5.29 2.97
N PRO A 11 9.86 4.81 2.85
CA PRO A 11 10.31 3.61 3.59
C PRO A 11 10.23 3.74 5.11
N ASP A 12 10.11 4.96 5.65
CA ASP A 12 9.95 5.21 7.08
C ASP A 12 8.49 5.17 7.56
N ASP A 13 7.51 5.07 6.64
CA ASP A 13 6.08 5.08 6.98
C ASP A 13 5.57 3.71 7.45
N TRP A 14 6.37 2.66 7.28
CA TRP A 14 6.00 1.31 7.73
C TRP A 14 5.99 1.21 9.25
N ALA A 15 4.93 0.60 9.78
CA ALA A 15 4.78 0.26 11.18
C ALA A 15 4.74 -1.26 11.36
N ASP A 16 5.26 -1.75 12.49
CA ASP A 16 5.17 -3.16 12.84
C ASP A 16 3.73 -3.54 13.15
N TYR A 17 3.29 -4.66 12.59
CA TYR A 17 2.03 -5.28 12.93
C TYR A 17 2.28 -6.37 13.96
N GLU A 18 1.97 -6.06 15.22
CA GLU A 18 2.11 -6.98 16.34
C GLU A 18 1.04 -8.08 16.27
N SER A 19 1.34 -9.13 15.52
CA SER A 19 0.55 -10.37 15.42
C SER A 19 1.42 -11.59 15.68
N SER A 20 0.82 -12.74 15.99
CA SER A 20 1.55 -14.00 16.22
C SER A 20 2.38 -14.47 15.02
N ARG A 21 2.09 -13.98 13.81
CA ARG A 21 2.86 -14.25 12.58
C ARG A 21 3.71 -13.06 12.12
N GLY A 22 3.72 -11.97 12.90
CA GLY A 22 4.35 -10.70 12.56
C GLY A 22 3.78 -10.04 11.31
N GLY A 23 4.57 -9.16 10.70
CA GLY A 23 4.18 -8.37 9.55
C GLY A 23 4.34 -6.87 9.80
N ILE A 24 4.06 -6.11 8.77
CA ILE A 24 4.08 -4.64 8.80
C ILE A 24 2.86 -4.10 8.10
N TYR A 25 2.53 -2.85 8.37
CA TYR A 25 1.49 -2.12 7.66
C TYR A 25 1.92 -0.70 7.36
N VAL A 26 1.23 -0.07 6.44
CA VAL A 26 1.36 1.36 6.16
C VAL A 26 -0.02 1.94 5.88
N ASP A 27 -0.29 3.09 6.48
CA ASP A 27 -1.41 3.95 6.13
C ASP A 27 -0.97 4.88 5.00
N VAL A 28 -1.58 4.72 3.83
CA VAL A 28 -1.25 5.50 2.64
C VAL A 28 -2.14 6.74 2.62
N ASP A 29 -1.54 7.91 2.80
CA ASP A 29 -2.21 9.20 2.58
C ASP A 29 -2.30 9.49 1.07
N THR A 30 -3.52 9.68 0.59
CA THR A 30 -3.83 10.01 -0.80
C THR A 30 -4.54 11.36 -0.94
N SER A 31 -4.56 12.17 0.13
CA SER A 31 -5.23 13.48 0.16
C SER A 31 -4.75 14.42 -0.94
N SER A 32 -3.48 14.31 -1.34
CA SER A 32 -2.92 15.08 -2.47
C SER A 32 -3.59 14.77 -3.82
N GLY A 33 -4.29 13.64 -3.92
CA GLY A 33 -5.06 13.25 -5.09
C GLY A 33 -6.40 13.96 -5.23
N GLY A 34 -6.88 14.67 -4.19
CA GLY A 34 -8.08 15.51 -4.29
C GLY A 34 -9.35 14.76 -4.67
N PHE A 35 -9.46 13.49 -4.31
CA PHE A 35 -10.62 12.67 -4.66
C PHE A 35 -11.86 13.08 -3.85
N THR A 36 -13.02 13.09 -4.49
CA THR A 36 -14.30 13.41 -3.84
C THR A 36 -15.16 12.18 -3.55
N ALA A 37 -14.77 11.03 -4.09
CA ALA A 37 -15.33 9.72 -3.83
C ALA A 37 -14.18 8.71 -3.80
N THR A 38 -14.35 7.58 -3.10
CA THR A 38 -13.30 6.57 -3.01
C THR A 38 -12.91 6.10 -4.42
N PRO A 39 -11.67 6.35 -4.87
CA PRO A 39 -11.22 5.90 -6.18
C PRO A 39 -10.95 4.40 -6.15
N HIS A 40 -10.86 3.79 -7.33
CA HIS A 40 -10.23 2.49 -7.44
C HIS A 40 -8.71 2.68 -7.32
N TYR A 41 -8.14 2.22 -6.22
CA TYR A 41 -6.70 2.28 -5.98
C TYR A 41 -5.99 1.05 -6.55
N MET A 42 -4.83 1.29 -7.15
CA MET A 42 -3.87 0.26 -7.55
C MET A 42 -2.54 0.60 -6.89
N VAL A 43 -1.80 -0.43 -6.48
CA VAL A 43 -0.54 -0.27 -5.75
C VAL A 43 0.54 -1.23 -6.24
N SER A 44 1.77 -0.74 -6.29
CA SER A 44 2.98 -1.55 -6.47
C SER A 44 3.87 -1.41 -5.23
N LEU A 45 4.51 -2.50 -4.82
CA LEU A 45 5.62 -2.46 -3.87
C LEU A 45 6.93 -2.26 -4.64
N GLU A 46 7.63 -1.16 -4.38
CA GLU A 46 8.88 -0.78 -5.06
C GLU A 46 10.04 -0.67 -4.07
N GLY A 47 11.28 -0.86 -4.51
CA GLY A 47 12.47 -0.84 -3.64
C GLY A 47 13.64 -1.64 -4.22
N LYS A 48 14.55 -2.11 -3.36
CA LYS A 48 15.81 -2.77 -3.77
C LYS A 48 15.75 -4.29 -3.93
N SER A 49 15.07 -5.03 -3.03
CA SER A 49 15.15 -6.51 -2.99
C SER A 49 14.03 -7.13 -2.15
N HIS A 50 13.88 -8.47 -2.21
CA HIS A 50 12.99 -9.30 -1.39
C HIS A 50 11.47 -9.09 -1.59
N HIS A 51 11.06 -8.30 -2.59
CA HIS A 51 9.64 -8.09 -2.92
C HIS A 51 8.89 -9.39 -3.22
N TRP A 52 9.54 -10.31 -3.92
CA TRP A 52 9.00 -11.61 -4.32
C TRP A 52 8.61 -12.50 -3.14
N CYS A 53 9.11 -12.18 -1.95
CA CYS A 53 8.84 -12.88 -0.70
C CYS A 53 7.68 -12.25 0.09
N ALA A 54 7.26 -11.03 -0.25
CA ALA A 54 6.21 -10.32 0.46
C ALA A 54 4.84 -10.66 -0.14
N ASN A 55 3.84 -10.86 0.72
CA ASN A 55 2.43 -10.98 0.36
C ASN A 55 1.68 -9.73 0.82
N GLY A 56 0.55 -9.42 0.16
CA GLY A 56 -0.43 -8.46 0.67
C GLY A 56 -0.31 -7.05 0.06
N ALA A 57 0.71 -6.79 -0.75
CA ALA A 57 0.93 -5.46 -1.34
C ALA A 57 -0.29 -4.93 -2.10
N ASN A 58 -1.06 -5.80 -2.76
CA ASN A 58 -2.27 -5.45 -3.52
C ASN A 58 -3.57 -5.55 -2.71
N ALA A 59 -3.52 -5.92 -1.44
CA ALA A 59 -4.69 -6.00 -0.57
C ALA A 59 -4.92 -4.64 0.08
N ILE A 60 -5.88 -3.88 -0.46
CA ILE A 60 -6.22 -2.54 -0.02
C ILE A 60 -7.35 -2.61 1.00
N TYR A 61 -7.09 -2.19 2.23
CA TYR A 61 -8.04 -2.19 3.35
C TYR A 61 -8.56 -0.77 3.59
N ASP A 62 -9.83 -0.68 3.99
CA ASP A 62 -10.48 0.56 4.47
C ASP A 62 -10.31 1.77 3.55
N ALA A 63 -10.47 1.56 2.24
CA ALA A 63 -10.25 2.61 1.24
C ALA A 63 -11.27 3.77 1.38
N THR A 64 -10.73 4.99 1.42
CA THR A 64 -11.44 6.26 1.47
C THR A 64 -10.93 7.21 0.37
N PRO A 65 -11.55 8.38 0.16
CA PRO A 65 -11.02 9.37 -0.77
C PRO A 65 -9.63 9.91 -0.40
N THR A 66 -9.22 9.80 0.88
CA THR A 66 -7.99 10.39 1.40
C THR A 66 -6.96 9.38 1.88
N GLY A 67 -7.27 8.08 1.80
CA GLY A 67 -6.28 7.06 2.11
C GLY A 67 -6.84 5.65 2.22
N PHE A 68 -5.93 4.72 2.48
CA PHE A 68 -6.21 3.31 2.68
C PHE A 68 -5.04 2.67 3.45
N ARG A 69 -5.23 1.43 3.91
CA ARG A 69 -4.16 0.66 4.57
C ARG A 69 -3.73 -0.53 3.72
N VAL A 70 -2.45 -0.86 3.77
CA VAL A 70 -1.88 -2.10 3.22
C VAL A 70 -1.08 -2.82 4.29
N TYR A 71 -1.21 -4.14 4.33
CA TYR A 71 -0.42 -5.02 5.19
C TYR A 71 0.53 -5.85 4.34
N LEU A 72 1.76 -6.05 4.83
CA LEU A 72 2.70 -7.03 4.29
C LEU A 72 3.03 -8.09 5.34
N ARG A 73 3.20 -9.32 4.84
CA ARG A 73 3.79 -10.44 5.57
C ARG A 73 4.68 -11.25 4.64
N TRP A 74 5.54 -12.09 5.18
CA TRP A 74 6.25 -13.08 4.37
C TRP A 74 5.28 -14.14 3.80
N THR A 75 5.52 -14.58 2.56
CA THR A 75 4.80 -15.69 1.90
C THR A 75 5.32 -17.06 2.34
N ASP A 76 6.61 -17.14 2.67
CA ASP A 76 7.26 -18.37 3.16
C ASP A 76 7.58 -18.20 4.64
N ASP A 77 6.77 -18.84 5.48
CA ASP A 77 6.94 -18.92 6.93
C ASP A 77 7.89 -20.05 7.35
N ASN A 78 8.46 -20.83 6.41
CA ASN A 78 9.38 -21.94 6.70
C ASN A 78 10.81 -21.50 7.07
N GLY A 79 10.99 -20.30 7.62
CA GLY A 79 12.28 -19.85 8.13
C GLY A 79 13.34 -19.52 7.08
N HIS A 80 12.99 -19.49 5.79
CA HIS A 80 13.92 -19.14 4.70
C HIS A 80 14.59 -17.77 4.88
N PHE A 81 13.93 -16.87 5.60
CA PHE A 81 14.43 -15.52 5.85
C PHE A 81 15.35 -15.43 7.07
N GLY A 82 15.58 -16.53 7.80
CA GLY A 82 16.44 -16.58 8.97
C GLY A 82 16.12 -15.44 9.95
N GLU A 83 17.11 -14.57 10.16
CA GLU A 83 17.02 -13.40 11.05
C GLU A 83 16.03 -12.31 10.60
N LEU A 84 15.50 -12.36 9.36
CA LEU A 84 14.50 -11.41 8.87
C LEU A 84 13.06 -11.85 9.15
N ASN A 85 12.85 -12.96 9.87
CA ASN A 85 11.54 -13.43 10.33
C ASN A 85 11.32 -13.10 11.83
N PRO A 86 10.21 -12.48 12.24
CA PRO A 86 9.11 -11.96 11.43
C PRO A 86 9.50 -10.75 10.57
N LEU A 87 8.71 -10.48 9.53
CA LEU A 87 8.83 -9.23 8.78
C LEU A 87 8.62 -8.05 9.74
N LYS A 88 9.62 -7.18 9.83
CA LYS A 88 9.63 -5.94 10.63
C LYS A 88 9.88 -4.72 9.74
N LYS A 89 9.48 -3.54 10.20
CA LYS A 89 9.59 -2.29 9.43
C LYS A 89 11.04 -1.93 9.11
N GLU A 90 11.99 -2.36 9.92
CA GLU A 90 13.43 -2.18 9.68
C GLU A 90 13.87 -2.90 8.40
N THR A 91 13.25 -4.04 8.06
CA THR A 91 13.47 -4.74 6.79
C THR A 91 12.97 -3.91 5.60
N ALA A 92 11.77 -3.32 5.72
CA ALA A 92 11.24 -2.42 4.70
C ALA A 92 12.15 -1.20 4.50
N LYS A 93 12.64 -0.60 5.60
CA LYS A 93 13.61 0.50 5.57
C LYS A 93 14.94 0.08 4.92
N ARG A 94 15.50 -1.07 5.31
CA ARG A 94 16.75 -1.64 4.75
C ARG A 94 16.66 -1.81 3.23
N TYR A 95 15.53 -2.33 2.74
CA TYR A 95 15.30 -2.55 1.31
C TYR A 95 14.64 -1.38 0.59
N LYS A 96 14.45 -0.23 1.27
CA LYS A 96 13.81 0.97 0.74
C LYS A 96 12.42 0.70 0.15
N TRP A 97 11.67 -0.19 0.78
CA TRP A 97 10.32 -0.54 0.37
C TRP A 97 9.38 0.62 0.56
N HIS A 98 8.66 0.96 -0.49
CA HIS A 98 7.60 1.94 -0.47
C HIS A 98 6.49 1.49 -1.40
N LEU A 99 5.27 1.94 -1.13
CA LEU A 99 4.15 1.71 -2.03
C LEU A 99 4.06 2.89 -2.98
N LYS A 100 3.92 2.61 -4.27
CA LYS A 100 3.47 3.60 -5.24
C LYS A 100 2.00 3.32 -5.53
N TRP A 101 1.18 4.36 -5.48
CA TRP A 101 -0.25 4.24 -5.64
C TRP A 101 -0.76 5.03 -6.84
N THR A 102 -1.82 4.53 -7.45
CA THR A 102 -2.62 5.20 -8.48
C THR A 102 -4.08 5.12 -8.06
N GLY A 103 -4.75 6.26 -7.94
CA GLY A 103 -6.19 6.33 -7.72
C GLY A 103 -6.89 6.73 -9.00
N ILE A 104 -7.92 5.98 -9.40
CA ILE A 104 -8.77 6.27 -10.55
C ILE A 104 -10.19 6.49 -10.04
N GLN A 105 -10.63 7.75 -10.00
CA GLN A 105 -12.00 8.14 -9.64
C GLN A 105 -12.85 8.33 -10.90
N LEU A 106 -14.03 7.69 -10.92
CA LEU A 106 -15.08 8.00 -11.87
C LEU A 106 -15.75 9.31 -11.48
N CYS A 107 -15.61 10.34 -12.31
CA CYS A 107 -16.39 11.56 -12.19
C CYS A 107 -17.64 11.41 -13.05
N ASN A 108 -18.81 11.42 -12.43
CA ASN A 108 -20.08 11.48 -13.14
C ASN A 108 -20.05 12.71 -14.06
N SER A 109 -20.21 12.48 -15.37
CA SER A 109 -20.60 13.56 -16.26
C SER A 109 -21.94 14.08 -15.74
N LYS A 110 -22.03 15.38 -15.42
CA LYS A 110 -23.31 16.01 -15.11
C LYS A 110 -24.30 15.54 -16.18
N GLY A 111 -25.35 14.82 -15.75
CA GLY A 111 -26.34 14.31 -16.69
C GLY A 111 -26.88 15.47 -17.50
N ASN A 112 -26.82 15.35 -18.83
CA ASN A 112 -27.63 16.19 -19.69
C ASN A 112 -29.09 15.92 -19.31
N LYS A 113 -29.64 16.78 -18.45
CA LYS A 113 -31.09 16.91 -18.32
C LYS A 113 -31.56 17.41 -19.69
N LYS A 114 -32.14 16.51 -20.47
CA LYS A 114 -33.02 16.87 -21.58
C LYS A 114 -34.26 17.56 -21.02
#